data_AF-A0A1X7QYE0-F1
#
_entry.id   AF-A0A1X7QYE0-F1
#
_cell.length_a   1.000
_cell.length_b   1.000
_cell.length_c   1.000
_cell.angle_alpha   90.00
_cell.angle_beta   90.00
_cell.angle_gamma   90.00
#
_symmetry.space_group_name_H-M   'P 1'
#
loop_
_entity.id
_entity.type
_entity.pdbx_description
1 polymer ?
#
loop_
_entity_poly.entity_id
_entity_poly.type
_entity_poly.pdbx_seq_one_letter_code
_entity_poly.pdbx_strand_id
1 'polypeptide(L)'
;MDVGIDNELQNLEVAQDDTSKYLLQYMLAVQGVCHENVLLLALMKLKLDQEQFDKTWSIKQWLDCLKKYIEEINVKLSPLLYKLILVNHDVGNDAADTHIRQKFQRFISSVNHANFNDSLASNMADNEAMEQVTSGSLSLPQSNRYYVYINLQSTNETKLATKFTTKEIEFIKWAIEQFMTQGDIIEYKTPQLTSSIIDKVNNILKDINSNDSAESSTENWNHFITYSVGSTQLSQFADMSPLEIEHVLRQLCDYKWFYRTSEGKFGMDIRCI
;
A
#
# COMPACT_ATOMS: atom_id res chain seq x y z
N MET A 1 48.03 6.78 -4.41
CA MET A 1 47.32 5.68 -5.11
C MET A 1 46.04 5.45 -4.32
N ASP A 2 45.11 6.43 -4.39
CA ASP A 2 43.89 6.47 -3.54
C ASP A 2 42.72 7.23 -4.20
N VAL A 3 42.99 8.01 -5.26
CA VAL A 3 42.00 8.88 -5.94
C VAL A 3 40.91 8.09 -6.71
N GLY A 4 41.10 6.78 -6.92
CA GLY A 4 40.14 5.92 -7.62
C GLY A 4 38.98 5.44 -6.75
N ILE A 5 39.22 5.21 -5.46
CA ILE A 5 38.22 4.68 -4.52
C ILE A 5 37.29 5.82 -4.07
N ASP A 6 37.83 7.02 -3.85
CA ASP A 6 37.05 8.19 -3.42
C ASP A 6 36.02 8.66 -4.46
N ASN A 7 36.33 8.54 -5.75
CA ASN A 7 35.43 8.93 -6.85
C ASN A 7 34.28 7.93 -7.06
N GLU A 8 34.52 6.62 -6.89
CA GLU A 8 33.46 5.62 -6.94
C GLU A 8 32.52 5.74 -5.74
N LEU A 9 33.07 5.98 -4.55
CA LEU A 9 32.29 6.22 -3.33
C LEU A 9 31.42 7.49 -3.44
N GLN A 10 31.96 8.59 -3.97
CA GLN A 10 31.18 9.82 -4.20
C GLN A 10 30.06 9.62 -5.23
N ASN A 11 30.31 8.89 -6.33
CA ASN A 11 29.28 8.63 -7.33
C ASN A 11 28.18 7.68 -6.80
N LEU A 12 28.54 6.72 -5.96
CA LEU A 12 27.59 5.86 -5.23
C LEU A 12 26.74 6.66 -4.24
N GLU A 13 27.35 7.59 -3.50
CA GLU A 13 26.67 8.44 -2.52
C GLU A 13 25.71 9.44 -3.19
N VAL A 14 26.09 10.01 -4.35
CA VAL A 14 25.22 10.86 -5.18
C VAL A 14 24.06 10.05 -5.78
N ALA A 15 24.32 8.85 -6.32
CA ALA A 15 23.28 7.99 -6.88
C ALA A 15 22.30 7.46 -5.80
N GLN A 16 22.79 7.21 -4.58
CA GLN A 16 21.97 6.84 -3.43
C GLN A 16 21.12 8.01 -2.93
N ASP A 17 21.69 9.21 -2.86
CA ASP A 17 20.97 10.45 -2.51
C ASP A 17 19.82 10.73 -3.49
N ASP A 18 20.05 10.53 -4.79
CA ASP A 18 19.02 10.70 -5.81
C ASP A 18 17.92 9.63 -5.72
N THR A 19 18.29 8.37 -5.43
CA THR A 19 17.30 7.29 -5.23
C THR A 19 16.35 7.61 -4.06
N SER A 20 16.89 8.05 -2.93
CA SER A 20 16.11 8.48 -1.77
C SER A 20 15.16 9.64 -2.09
N LYS A 21 15.62 10.64 -2.86
CA LYS A 21 14.78 11.76 -3.32
C LYS A 21 13.64 11.30 -4.22
N TYR A 22 13.91 10.44 -5.22
CA TYR A 22 12.87 9.94 -6.12
C TYR A 22 11.83 9.10 -5.40
N LEU A 23 12.23 8.26 -4.44
CA LEU A 23 11.29 7.51 -3.62
C LEU A 23 10.41 8.43 -2.76
N LEU A 24 10.99 9.48 -2.16
CA LEU A 24 10.21 10.46 -1.41
C LEU A 24 9.26 11.25 -2.33
N GLN A 25 9.70 11.67 -3.51
CA GLN A 25 8.84 12.32 -4.50
C GLN A 25 7.69 11.42 -4.93
N TYR A 26 7.97 10.14 -5.18
CA TYR A 26 6.95 9.14 -5.50
C TYR A 26 5.94 9.01 -4.36
N MET A 27 6.42 8.89 -3.11
CA MET A 27 5.57 8.86 -1.91
C MET A 27 4.66 10.09 -1.84
N LEU A 28 5.18 11.29 -2.08
CA LEU A 28 4.39 12.51 -2.07
C LEU A 28 3.39 12.59 -3.24
N ALA A 29 3.75 12.07 -4.42
CA ALA A 29 2.89 12.02 -5.59
C ALA A 29 1.70 11.06 -5.40
N VAL A 30 1.90 9.92 -4.72
CA VAL A 30 0.80 9.03 -4.27
C VAL A 30 0.12 9.53 -2.99
N GLN A 31 0.31 10.82 -2.68
CA GLN A 31 -0.31 11.54 -1.57
C GLN A 31 0.10 11.06 -0.18
N GLY A 32 1.22 10.37 -0.06
CA GLY A 32 1.83 9.99 1.21
C GLY A 32 1.33 8.67 1.79
N VAL A 33 0.53 7.88 1.06
CA VAL A 33 0.20 6.50 1.45
C VAL A 33 0.54 5.59 0.27
N CYS A 34 1.40 4.60 0.50
CA CYS A 34 1.83 3.68 -0.53
C CYS A 34 1.90 2.25 0.00
N HIS A 35 1.35 1.30 -0.75
CA HIS A 35 1.50 -0.12 -0.44
C HIS A 35 2.98 -0.54 -0.58
N GLU A 36 3.47 -1.37 0.34
CA GLU A 36 4.88 -1.80 0.37
C GLU A 36 5.33 -2.39 -0.96
N ASN A 37 4.54 -3.31 -1.53
CA ASN A 37 4.87 -3.93 -2.81
C ASN A 37 4.87 -2.94 -4.00
N VAL A 38 4.10 -1.84 -3.92
CA VAL A 38 4.11 -0.78 -4.94
C VAL A 38 5.38 0.05 -4.82
N LEU A 39 5.76 0.41 -3.60
CA LEU A 39 6.99 1.16 -3.35
C LEU A 39 8.23 0.34 -3.69
N LEU A 40 8.21 -0.96 -3.40
CA LEU A 40 9.23 -1.91 -3.82
C LEU A 40 9.38 -1.95 -5.35
N LEU A 41 8.25 -2.03 -6.06
CA LEU A 41 8.23 -1.97 -7.52
C LEU A 41 8.81 -0.65 -8.05
N ALA A 42 8.53 0.48 -7.41
CA ALA A 42 9.10 1.77 -7.77
C ALA A 42 10.63 1.77 -7.59
N LEU A 43 11.13 1.24 -6.46
CA LEU A 43 12.57 1.08 -6.22
C LEU A 43 13.22 0.19 -7.29
N MET A 44 12.63 -0.96 -7.60
CA MET A 44 13.14 -1.89 -8.62
C MET A 44 13.24 -1.21 -9.99
N LYS A 45 12.23 -0.42 -10.38
CA LYS A 45 12.25 0.35 -11.63
C LYS A 45 13.34 1.41 -11.63
N LEU A 46 13.46 2.19 -10.55
CA LEU A 46 14.52 3.19 -10.41
C LEU A 46 15.91 2.55 -10.54
N LYS A 47 16.12 1.39 -9.93
CA LYS A 47 17.38 0.65 -10.05
C LYS A 47 17.62 0.08 -11.44
N LEU A 48 16.56 -0.29 -12.16
CA LEU A 48 16.67 -0.69 -13.57
C LEU A 48 17.10 0.49 -14.45
N ASP A 49 16.46 1.65 -14.28
CA ASP A 49 16.77 2.86 -15.04
C ASP A 49 18.19 3.40 -14.74
N GLN A 50 18.71 3.12 -13.55
CA GLN A 50 20.08 3.44 -13.13
C GLN A 50 21.13 2.37 -13.51
N GLU A 51 20.74 1.31 -14.22
CA GLU A 51 21.62 0.16 -14.54
C GLU A 51 22.19 -0.58 -13.30
N GLN A 52 21.56 -0.41 -12.13
CA GLN A 52 21.95 -1.01 -10.85
C GLN A 52 21.00 -2.14 -10.42
N PHE A 53 20.20 -2.68 -11.35
CA PHE A 53 19.22 -3.71 -11.04
C PHE A 53 19.85 -5.10 -10.97
N ASP A 54 19.88 -5.67 -9.77
CA ASP A 54 20.36 -7.02 -9.57
C ASP A 54 19.22 -8.05 -9.70
N LYS A 55 19.25 -8.83 -10.78
CA LYS A 55 18.27 -9.90 -11.07
C LYS A 55 18.38 -11.10 -10.14
N THR A 56 19.54 -11.28 -9.49
CA THR A 56 19.80 -12.43 -8.60
C THR A 56 19.19 -12.23 -7.21
N TRP A 57 18.80 -11.00 -6.88
CA TRP A 57 18.23 -10.69 -5.58
C TRP A 57 16.84 -11.30 -5.41
N SER A 58 16.68 -12.00 -4.29
CA SER A 58 15.38 -12.41 -3.77
C SER A 58 14.53 -11.19 -3.37
N ILE A 59 13.21 -11.36 -3.32
CA ILE A 59 12.30 -10.31 -2.84
C ILE A 59 12.68 -9.82 -1.42
N LYS A 60 13.16 -10.73 -0.56
CA LYS A 60 13.58 -10.36 0.80
C LYS A 60 14.75 -9.37 0.77
N GLN A 61 15.75 -9.59 -0.08
CA GLN A 61 16.88 -8.67 -0.24
C GLN A 61 16.42 -7.31 -0.77
N TRP A 62 15.49 -7.31 -1.72
CA TRP A 62 14.89 -6.06 -2.22
C TRP A 62 14.10 -5.30 -1.14
N LEU A 63 13.36 -6.01 -0.28
CA LEU A 63 12.63 -5.42 0.85
C LEU A 63 13.60 -4.84 1.90
N ASP A 64 14.69 -5.54 2.20
CA ASP A 64 15.70 -5.04 3.14
C ASP A 64 16.46 -3.84 2.56
N CYS A 65 16.68 -3.82 1.23
CA CYS A 65 17.20 -2.65 0.54
C CYS A 65 16.23 -1.46 0.62
N LEU A 66 14.93 -1.68 0.40
CA LEU A 66 13.91 -0.64 0.55
C LEU A 66 13.93 -0.05 1.97
N LYS A 67 14.00 -0.89 3.01
CA LYS A 67 14.07 -0.42 4.40
C LYS A 67 15.25 0.53 4.64
N LYS A 68 16.43 0.21 4.11
CA LYS A 68 17.61 1.07 4.23
C LYS A 68 17.37 2.46 3.64
N TYR A 69 16.82 2.52 2.42
CA TYR A 69 16.46 3.81 1.80
C TYR A 69 15.41 4.57 2.62
N ILE A 70 14.43 3.88 3.21
CA ILE A 70 13.43 4.52 4.08
C ILE A 70 14.07 5.07 5.36
N GLU A 71 15.03 4.36 5.95
CA GLU A 71 15.79 4.83 7.11
C GLU A 71 16.60 6.08 6.77
N GLU A 72 17.30 6.11 5.64
CA GLU A 72 18.02 7.28 5.14
C GLU A 72 17.10 8.48 4.89
N ILE A 73 15.95 8.27 4.26
CA ILE A 73 14.93 9.31 4.08
C ILE A 73 14.48 9.83 5.44
N ASN A 74 14.23 8.95 6.41
CA ASN A 74 13.81 9.34 7.75
C ASN A 74 14.87 10.16 8.51
N VAL A 75 16.16 9.87 8.33
CA VAL A 75 17.24 10.70 8.88
C VAL A 75 17.14 12.12 8.33
N LYS A 76 16.90 12.27 7.02
CA LYS A 76 16.75 13.58 6.36
C LYS A 76 15.45 14.30 6.71
N LEU A 77 14.37 13.57 6.99
CA LEU A 77 13.08 14.13 7.39
C LEU A 77 13.00 14.50 8.88
N SER A 78 13.86 13.93 9.72
CA SER A 78 13.86 14.16 11.18
C SER A 78 13.91 15.64 11.58
N PRO A 79 14.79 16.49 10.99
CA PRO A 79 14.82 17.92 11.29
C PRO A 79 13.54 18.67 10.89
N LEU A 80 12.81 18.16 9.89
CA LEU A 80 11.55 18.73 9.42
C LEU A 80 10.35 18.23 10.23
N LEU A 81 10.58 17.31 11.19
CA LEU A 81 9.55 16.66 12.00
C LEU A 81 8.55 15.88 11.14
N TYR A 82 9.05 15.23 10.07
CA TYR A 82 8.28 14.28 9.27
C TYR A 82 8.90 12.89 9.36
N LYS A 83 8.09 11.86 9.10
CA LYS A 83 8.57 10.46 9.06
C LYS A 83 7.76 9.63 8.09
N LEU A 84 8.42 8.66 7.46
CA LEU A 84 7.80 7.52 6.81
C LEU A 84 7.70 6.38 7.83
N ILE A 85 6.48 5.97 8.15
CA ILE A 85 6.20 4.84 9.03
C ILE A 85 5.61 3.67 8.24
N LEU A 86 5.87 2.45 8.68
CA LEU A 86 5.27 1.24 8.14
C LEU A 86 4.08 0.85 9.03
N VAL A 87 2.91 0.70 8.42
CA VAL A 87 1.65 0.37 9.10
C VAL A 87 1.06 -0.89 8.48
N ASN A 88 0.47 -1.76 9.29
CA ASN A 88 -0.28 -2.91 8.81
C ASN A 88 -1.76 -2.53 8.74
N HIS A 89 -2.41 -2.75 7.60
CA HIS A 89 -3.81 -2.43 7.41
C HIS A 89 -4.48 -3.34 6.37
N ASP A 90 -5.66 -3.85 6.69
CA ASP A 90 -6.32 -4.88 5.88
C ASP A 90 -7.26 -4.33 4.80
N VAL A 91 -7.51 -3.01 4.76
CA VAL A 91 -8.43 -2.42 3.76
C VAL A 91 -7.85 -2.53 2.34
N GLY A 92 -8.64 -3.11 1.44
CA GLY A 92 -8.33 -3.19 0.01
C GLY A 92 -7.24 -4.18 -0.37
N ASN A 93 -6.82 -5.04 0.57
CA ASN A 93 -5.70 -5.98 0.41
C ASN A 93 -5.82 -6.82 -0.87
N ASP A 94 -6.94 -7.51 -1.09
CA ASP A 94 -7.07 -8.45 -2.21
C ASP A 94 -7.11 -7.78 -3.58
N ALA A 95 -7.80 -6.64 -3.70
CA ALA A 95 -7.89 -5.90 -4.96
C ALA A 95 -6.57 -5.19 -5.30
N ALA A 96 -5.93 -4.58 -4.30
CA ALA A 96 -4.62 -3.95 -4.46
C ALA A 96 -3.56 -5.00 -4.81
N ASP A 97 -3.48 -6.10 -4.07
CA ASP A 97 -2.49 -7.15 -4.32
C ASP A 97 -2.67 -7.81 -5.68
N THR A 98 -3.90 -8.04 -6.14
CA THR A 98 -4.13 -8.60 -7.48
C THR A 98 -3.59 -7.68 -8.58
N HIS A 99 -3.89 -6.38 -8.51
CA HIS A 99 -3.40 -5.40 -9.50
C HIS A 99 -1.87 -5.24 -9.44
N ILE A 100 -1.31 -5.25 -8.23
CA ILE A 100 0.13 -5.14 -8.00
C ILE A 100 0.85 -6.37 -8.55
N ARG A 101 0.34 -7.58 -8.30
CA ARG A 101 0.88 -8.84 -8.84
C ARG A 101 0.89 -8.82 -10.36
N GLN A 102 -0.19 -8.35 -11.01
CA GLN A 102 -0.22 -8.21 -12.46
C GLN A 102 0.84 -7.20 -12.98
N LYS A 103 0.97 -6.04 -12.34
CA LYS A 103 2.01 -5.06 -12.68
C LYS A 103 3.41 -5.63 -12.51
N PHE A 104 3.64 -6.38 -11.45
CA PHE A 104 4.90 -7.04 -11.16
C PHE A 104 5.23 -8.10 -12.21
N GLN A 105 4.27 -8.97 -12.56
CA GLN A 105 4.45 -9.96 -13.61
C GLN A 105 4.83 -9.33 -14.96
N ARG A 106 4.16 -8.22 -15.34
CA ARG A 106 4.52 -7.46 -16.55
C ARG A 106 5.93 -6.90 -16.47
N PHE A 107 6.32 -6.34 -15.33
CA PHE A 107 7.67 -5.83 -15.09
C PHE A 107 8.72 -6.94 -15.25
N ILE A 108 8.57 -8.06 -14.56
CA ILE A 108 9.52 -9.19 -14.67
C ILE A 108 9.58 -9.72 -16.10
N SER A 109 8.44 -9.83 -16.79
CA SER A 109 8.40 -10.24 -18.19
C SER A 109 9.20 -9.27 -19.08
N SER A 110 9.05 -7.96 -18.90
CA SER A 110 9.82 -6.96 -19.65
C SER A 110 11.33 -7.03 -19.39
N VAL A 111 11.74 -7.22 -18.13
CA VAL A 111 13.14 -7.35 -17.73
C VAL A 111 13.78 -8.62 -18.31
N ASN A 112 13.00 -9.69 -18.49
CA ASN A 112 13.46 -10.92 -19.10
C ASN A 112 13.52 -10.82 -20.64
N HIS A 113 12.54 -10.14 -21.28
CA HIS A 113 12.52 -9.95 -22.73
C HIS A 113 13.59 -8.97 -23.23
N ALA A 114 13.92 -7.92 -22.47
CA ALA A 114 14.98 -6.97 -22.84
C ALA A 114 16.35 -7.64 -23.05
N ASN A 115 16.63 -8.74 -22.33
CA ASN A 115 17.88 -9.49 -22.45
C ASN A 115 17.88 -10.53 -23.58
N PHE A 116 16.72 -10.98 -24.06
CA PHE A 116 16.67 -11.98 -25.13
C PHE A 116 17.04 -11.39 -26.50
N ASN A 117 16.90 -10.07 -26.65
CA ASN A 117 17.32 -9.35 -27.86
C ASN A 117 18.82 -9.01 -27.89
N ASP A 118 19.53 -9.07 -26.75
CA ASP A 118 20.97 -8.84 -26.67
C ASP A 118 21.79 -10.13 -26.87
N SER A 119 21.14 -11.29 -26.71
CA SER A 119 21.76 -12.62 -26.90
C SER A 119 21.70 -13.15 -28.34
N LEU A 120 20.98 -12.50 -29.26
CA LEU A 120 20.80 -12.98 -30.64
C LEU A 120 21.94 -12.59 -31.60
N ALA A 121 23.01 -11.96 -31.11
CA ALA A 121 24.20 -11.64 -31.90
C ALA A 121 25.35 -12.65 -31.76
N SER A 122 25.22 -13.72 -30.96
CA SER A 122 26.27 -14.74 -30.90
C SER A 122 25.74 -16.16 -30.70
N ASN A 123 26.08 -16.99 -31.68
CA ASN A 123 26.24 -18.44 -31.62
C ASN A 123 25.01 -19.29 -31.93
N MET A 124 24.87 -19.58 -33.23
CA MET A 124 24.50 -20.92 -33.69
C MET A 124 25.56 -21.91 -33.20
N ALA A 125 25.20 -22.83 -32.31
CA ALA A 125 25.66 -24.23 -32.29
C ALA A 125 25.11 -24.92 -31.02
N ASP A 126 24.33 -25.98 -31.26
CA ASP A 126 24.28 -27.25 -30.53
C ASP A 126 24.61 -27.25 -29.02
N ASN A 127 23.60 -27.54 -28.19
CA ASN A 127 23.67 -28.66 -27.24
C ASN A 127 22.33 -28.86 -26.51
N GLU A 128 21.69 -29.97 -26.81
CA GLU A 128 20.66 -30.62 -26.00
C GLU A 128 21.31 -31.17 -24.72
N ALA A 129 21.35 -30.38 -23.64
CA ALA A 129 21.42 -30.85 -22.24
C ALA A 129 21.71 -29.67 -21.29
N MET A 130 20.69 -28.91 -20.86
CA MET A 130 20.65 -28.27 -19.53
C MET A 130 19.28 -27.63 -19.25
N GLU A 131 18.23 -28.44 -19.10
CA GLU A 131 17.01 -28.01 -18.39
C GLU A 131 17.30 -27.92 -16.88
N GLN A 132 17.98 -26.85 -16.45
CA GLN A 132 18.05 -26.49 -15.02
C GLN A 132 18.39 -25.01 -14.75
N VAL A 133 18.20 -24.12 -15.72
CA VAL A 133 18.27 -22.66 -15.50
C VAL A 133 17.02 -21.98 -16.07
N THR A 134 15.85 -22.50 -15.73
CA THR A 134 14.57 -21.84 -16.01
C THR A 134 14.00 -21.28 -14.71
N SER A 135 14.09 -19.97 -14.58
CA SER A 135 13.07 -19.12 -13.94
C SER A 135 12.62 -19.56 -12.54
N GLY A 136 13.44 -19.28 -11.51
CA GLY A 136 12.87 -19.09 -10.18
C GLY A 136 11.82 -17.99 -10.27
N SER A 137 10.54 -18.35 -10.22
CA SER A 137 9.44 -17.40 -10.39
C SER A 137 9.47 -16.42 -9.22
N LEU A 138 10.09 -15.26 -9.40
CA LEU A 138 10.04 -14.19 -8.43
C LEU A 138 8.55 -13.81 -8.28
N SER A 139 7.98 -14.05 -7.10
CA SER A 139 6.58 -13.72 -6.81
C SER A 139 6.52 -12.81 -5.60
N LEU A 140 5.76 -11.71 -5.70
CA LEU A 140 5.55 -10.84 -4.55
C LEU A 140 4.79 -11.59 -3.44
N PRO A 141 5.23 -11.46 -2.17
CA PRO A 141 4.46 -11.96 -1.04
C PRO A 141 3.16 -11.16 -0.92
N GLN A 142 2.13 -11.80 -0.36
CA GLN A 142 0.96 -11.05 0.10
C GLN A 142 1.41 -10.10 1.20
N SER A 143 0.99 -8.83 1.12
CA SER A 143 1.37 -7.82 2.10
C SER A 143 0.15 -7.00 2.45
N ASN A 144 -0.06 -6.74 3.73
CA ASN A 144 -1.03 -5.76 4.21
C ASN A 144 -0.31 -4.50 4.71
N ARG A 145 0.90 -4.24 4.21
CA ARG A 145 1.80 -3.22 4.76
C ARG A 145 1.83 -1.99 3.88
N TYR A 146 1.74 -0.83 4.52
CA TYR A 146 1.71 0.47 3.88
C TYR A 146 2.76 1.39 4.49
N TYR A 147 3.50 2.09 3.64
CA TYR A 147 4.31 3.22 4.05
C TYR A 147 3.45 4.48 4.06
N VAL A 148 3.49 5.21 5.18
CA VAL A 148 2.69 6.43 5.39
C VAL A 148 3.63 7.58 5.75
N TYR A 149 3.48 8.70 5.03
CA TYR A 149 4.18 9.96 5.28
C TYR A 149 3.40 10.81 6.30
N ILE A 150 3.93 10.84 7.53
CA ILE A 150 3.32 11.50 8.67
C ILE A 150 4.08 12.74 9.09
N ASN A 151 3.34 13.74 9.58
CA ASN A 151 3.89 14.87 10.32
C ASN A 151 3.92 14.50 11.81
N LEU A 152 5.05 14.71 12.47
CA LEU A 152 5.24 14.45 13.90
C LEU A 152 4.85 15.64 14.77
N GLN A 153 4.62 16.81 14.18
CA GLN A 153 4.05 17.95 14.90
C GLN A 153 2.55 17.71 15.14
N SER A 154 2.11 17.92 16.39
CA SER A 154 0.75 17.66 16.89
C SER A 154 -0.36 18.55 16.33
N THR A 155 -0.23 19.07 15.11
CA THR A 155 -1.22 19.97 14.49
C THR A 155 -1.69 19.42 13.14
N ASN A 156 -2.09 18.15 13.10
CA ASN A 156 -2.68 17.52 11.91
C ASN A 156 -3.89 18.30 11.37
N GLU A 157 -4.61 19.03 12.24
CA GLU A 157 -5.64 20.01 11.85
C GLU A 157 -5.11 21.03 10.82
N THR A 158 -3.86 21.50 10.94
CA THR A 158 -3.25 22.47 10.01
C THR A 158 -3.10 21.92 8.60
N LYS A 159 -2.87 20.61 8.45
CA LYS A 159 -2.65 19.98 7.12
C LYS A 159 -3.93 19.93 6.30
N LEU A 160 -5.08 19.72 6.95
CA LEU A 160 -6.39 19.82 6.32
C LEU A 160 -6.84 21.28 6.20
N ALA A 161 -6.56 22.11 7.21
CA ALA A 161 -6.96 23.53 7.23
C ALA A 161 -6.32 24.39 6.13
N THR A 162 -5.23 23.92 5.50
CA THR A 162 -4.66 24.59 4.31
C THR A 162 -5.40 24.28 3.01
N LYS A 163 -6.23 23.22 2.98
CA LYS A 163 -6.92 22.74 1.78
C LYS A 163 -8.43 22.89 1.83
N PHE A 164 -9.00 22.86 3.03
CA PHE A 164 -10.44 22.89 3.27
C PHE A 164 -10.82 24.18 4.01
N THR A 165 -11.99 24.69 3.68
CA THR A 165 -12.62 25.81 4.38
C THR A 165 -12.98 25.42 5.81
N THR A 166 -13.15 26.40 6.71
CA THR A 166 -13.57 26.15 8.10
C THR A 166 -14.86 25.33 8.17
N LYS A 167 -15.81 25.59 7.27
CA LYS A 167 -17.08 24.87 7.18
C LYS A 167 -16.87 23.38 6.86
N GLU A 168 -15.99 23.08 5.91
CA GLU A 168 -15.64 21.71 5.53
C GLU A 168 -14.86 20.99 6.63
N ILE A 169 -13.99 21.71 7.36
CA ILE A 169 -13.28 21.17 8.52
C ILE A 169 -14.24 20.76 9.62
N GLU A 170 -15.25 21.59 9.93
CA GLU A 170 -16.28 21.23 10.91
C GLU A 170 -17.09 20.00 10.46
N PHE A 171 -17.43 19.90 9.18
CA PHE A 171 -18.02 18.69 8.64
C PHE A 171 -17.11 17.46 8.79
N ILE A 172 -15.81 17.58 8.49
CA ILE A 172 -14.86 16.47 8.61
C ILE A 172 -14.78 15.99 10.07
N LYS A 173 -14.70 16.91 11.03
CA LYS A 173 -14.73 16.59 12.47
C LYS A 173 -16.00 15.85 12.84
N TRP A 174 -17.15 16.36 12.41
CA TRP A 174 -18.44 15.73 12.64
C TRP A 174 -18.53 14.33 12.00
N ALA A 175 -18.04 14.16 10.77
CA ALA A 175 -18.04 12.87 10.08
C ALA A 175 -17.17 11.84 10.80
N ILE A 176 -15.98 12.24 11.29
CA ILE A 176 -15.12 11.38 12.11
C ILE A 176 -15.84 10.98 13.40
N GLU A 177 -16.52 11.92 14.06
CA GLU A 177 -17.35 11.62 15.23
C GLU A 177 -18.46 10.63 14.89
N GLN A 178 -19.14 10.77 13.75
CA GLN A 178 -20.14 9.79 13.30
C GLN A 178 -19.53 8.41 13.08
N PHE A 179 -18.32 8.31 12.49
CA PHE A 179 -17.63 7.02 12.33
C PHE A 179 -17.34 6.35 13.67
N MET A 180 -16.95 7.11 14.69
CA MET A 180 -16.61 6.58 16.01
C MET A 180 -17.85 6.23 16.85
N THR A 181 -18.92 7.02 16.74
CA THR A 181 -20.14 6.87 17.57
C THR A 181 -21.13 5.88 16.97
N GLN A 182 -21.32 5.89 15.65
CA GLN A 182 -22.19 4.94 14.96
C GLN A 182 -21.47 3.64 14.59
N GLY A 183 -20.14 3.64 14.65
CA GLY A 183 -19.32 2.50 14.30
C GLY A 183 -19.37 1.33 15.27
N ASP A 184 -19.99 1.47 16.45
CA ASP A 184 -20.12 0.42 17.47
C ASP A 184 -21.32 -0.53 17.24
N ILE A 185 -21.99 -0.39 16.09
CA ILE A 185 -23.14 -1.22 15.75
C ILE A 185 -22.64 -2.52 15.11
N ILE A 186 -22.92 -3.65 15.75
CA ILE A 186 -22.65 -4.98 15.20
C ILE A 186 -23.53 -5.20 13.96
N GLU A 187 -22.90 -5.35 12.80
CA GLU A 187 -23.55 -5.74 11.56
C GLU A 187 -23.67 -7.26 11.48
N TYR A 188 -24.88 -7.73 11.19
CA TYR A 188 -25.23 -9.14 11.01
C TYR A 188 -25.30 -9.47 9.51
N LYS A 189 -24.15 -9.48 8.83
CA LYS A 189 -24.06 -9.75 7.39
C LYS A 189 -22.84 -10.60 7.08
N THR A 190 -22.86 -11.32 5.97
CA THR A 190 -21.63 -11.91 5.43
C THR A 190 -20.72 -10.75 4.98
N PRO A 191 -19.49 -10.65 5.50
CA PRO A 191 -18.57 -9.60 5.11
C PRO A 191 -18.29 -9.68 3.60
N GLN A 192 -18.50 -8.58 2.87
CA GLN A 192 -18.16 -8.52 1.44
C GLN A 192 -16.64 -8.46 1.21
N LEU A 193 -15.88 -7.95 2.18
CA LEU A 193 -14.43 -8.01 2.19
C LEU A 193 -13.99 -9.27 2.94
N THR A 194 -13.28 -10.15 2.22
CA THR A 194 -12.51 -11.26 2.78
C THR A 194 -11.35 -10.68 3.59
N SER A 195 -11.56 -10.48 4.90
CA SER A 195 -10.44 -10.25 5.81
C SER A 195 -9.75 -11.58 6.06
N SER A 196 -8.41 -11.57 6.05
CA SER A 196 -7.61 -12.73 6.47
C SER A 196 -7.97 -13.22 7.89
N ILE A 197 -8.51 -12.31 8.73
CA ILE A 197 -9.03 -12.64 10.05
C ILE A 197 -10.35 -13.42 9.93
N ILE A 198 -11.27 -12.96 9.08
CA ILE A 198 -12.55 -13.65 8.83
C ILE A 198 -12.30 -15.04 8.27
N ASP A 199 -11.36 -15.19 7.33
CA ASP A 199 -11.01 -16.49 6.77
C ASP A 199 -10.43 -17.43 7.83
N LYS A 200 -9.53 -16.92 8.68
CA LYS A 200 -8.98 -17.71 9.80
C LYS A 200 -10.06 -18.11 10.80
N VAL A 201 -10.96 -17.18 11.17
CA VAL A 201 -12.08 -17.47 12.07
C VAL A 201 -13.00 -18.52 11.45
N ASN A 202 -13.35 -18.38 10.17
CA ASN A 202 -14.16 -19.36 9.46
C ASN A 202 -13.47 -20.74 9.35
N ASN A 203 -12.15 -20.77 9.17
CA ASN A 203 -11.39 -22.02 9.18
C ASN A 203 -11.43 -22.68 10.57
N ILE A 204 -11.23 -21.90 11.64
CA ILE A 204 -11.35 -22.42 13.02
C ILE A 204 -12.77 -22.95 13.28
N LEU A 205 -13.80 -22.23 12.84
CA LEU A 205 -15.20 -22.67 12.98
C LEU A 205 -15.47 -23.97 12.21
N LYS A 206 -14.88 -24.13 11.02
CA LYS A 206 -14.97 -25.39 10.25
C LYS A 206 -14.24 -26.53 10.94
N ASP A 207 -13.05 -26.27 11.47
CA ASP A 207 -12.24 -27.28 12.16
C ASP A 207 -12.94 -27.80 13.42
N ILE A 208 -13.57 -26.91 14.21
CA ILE A 208 -14.34 -27.28 15.41
C ILE A 208 -15.53 -28.17 15.04
N ASN A 209 -16.29 -27.79 14.00
CA ASN A 209 -17.51 -28.48 13.62
C ASN A 209 -17.28 -29.75 12.80
N SER A 210 -16.12 -29.90 12.15
CA SER A 210 -15.76 -31.11 11.39
C SER A 210 -15.54 -32.36 12.24
N ASN A 211 -15.42 -32.21 13.57
CA ASN A 211 -15.31 -33.32 14.51
C ASN A 211 -16.67 -33.84 15.01
N ASP A 212 -17.76 -33.12 14.79
CA ASP A 212 -19.12 -33.55 15.12
C ASP A 212 -19.86 -33.94 13.84
N SER A 213 -20.13 -35.25 13.72
CA SER A 213 -20.75 -35.91 12.56
C SER A 213 -22.25 -35.61 12.39
N ALA A 214 -22.66 -34.36 12.61
CA ALA A 214 -24.02 -33.89 12.39
C ALA A 214 -24.00 -32.76 11.35
N GLU A 215 -24.79 -32.93 10.29
CA GLU A 215 -25.06 -32.00 9.19
C GLU A 215 -25.68 -30.67 9.67
N SER A 216 -24.98 -29.92 10.53
CA SER A 216 -25.33 -28.54 10.83
C SER A 216 -24.61 -27.65 9.83
N SER A 217 -25.40 -26.93 9.04
CA SER A 217 -24.93 -25.85 8.19
C SER A 217 -24.03 -24.93 9.01
N THR A 218 -22.72 -25.02 8.79
CA THR A 218 -21.75 -24.16 9.47
C THR A 218 -22.01 -22.73 9.02
N GLU A 219 -22.72 -21.97 9.85
CA GLU A 219 -22.93 -20.55 9.63
C GLU A 219 -21.56 -19.87 9.69
N ASN A 220 -21.11 -19.35 8.56
CA ASN A 220 -19.90 -18.55 8.50
C ASN A 220 -20.04 -17.34 9.44
N TRP A 221 -18.92 -16.88 9.98
CA TRP A 221 -18.86 -15.69 10.81
C TRP A 221 -19.50 -14.50 10.08
N ASN A 222 -20.62 -14.02 10.63
CA ASN A 222 -21.49 -13.00 10.04
C ASN A 222 -21.72 -11.80 10.97
N HIS A 223 -20.92 -11.66 12.04
CA HIS A 223 -21.05 -10.57 13.01
C HIS A 223 -19.79 -9.71 13.02
N PHE A 224 -19.87 -8.44 12.64
CA PHE A 224 -18.69 -7.58 12.64
C PHE A 224 -19.05 -6.12 12.90
N ILE A 225 -18.09 -5.39 13.42
CA ILE A 225 -18.21 -3.97 13.71
C ILE A 225 -17.56 -3.22 12.55
N THR A 226 -18.25 -2.22 11.98
CA THR A 226 -17.63 -1.32 11.00
C THR A 226 -17.70 0.12 11.45
N TYR A 227 -16.58 0.82 11.40
CA TYR A 227 -16.52 2.27 11.58
C TYR A 227 -16.86 3.00 10.28
N SER A 228 -17.90 2.52 9.58
CA SER A 228 -18.34 3.08 8.30
C SER A 228 -19.79 3.55 8.37
N VAL A 229 -20.05 4.73 7.82
CA VAL A 229 -21.37 5.39 7.85
C VAL A 229 -21.83 5.64 6.42
N GLY A 230 -23.13 5.42 6.15
CA GLY A 230 -23.71 5.62 4.83
C GLY A 230 -23.77 7.09 4.42
N SER A 231 -23.66 7.33 3.10
CA SER A 231 -23.75 8.67 2.52
C SER A 231 -25.00 9.45 2.96
N THR A 232 -26.13 8.76 3.11
CA THR A 232 -27.41 9.35 3.53
C THR A 232 -27.37 9.87 4.97
N GLN A 233 -26.69 9.14 5.88
CA GLN A 233 -26.52 9.63 7.25
C GLN A 233 -25.57 10.83 7.27
N LEU A 234 -24.46 10.78 6.53
CA LEU A 234 -23.51 11.90 6.48
C LEU A 234 -24.13 13.16 5.85
N SER A 235 -25.14 13.00 4.99
CA SER A 235 -25.88 14.11 4.37
C SER A 235 -26.77 14.90 5.36
N GLN A 236 -26.86 14.48 6.63
CA GLN A 236 -27.66 15.14 7.66
C GLN A 236 -26.93 16.32 8.34
N PHE A 237 -25.68 16.60 7.97
CA PHE A 237 -24.94 17.74 8.51
C PHE A 237 -25.63 19.07 8.15
N ALA A 238 -26.13 19.78 9.16
CA ALA A 238 -27.07 20.89 8.99
C ALA A 238 -26.50 22.07 8.19
N ASP A 239 -25.20 22.33 8.31
CA ASP A 239 -24.60 23.52 7.74
C ASP A 239 -24.27 23.37 6.24
N MET A 240 -24.31 22.16 5.67
CA MET A 240 -23.98 21.93 4.25
C MET A 240 -25.12 21.25 3.50
N SER A 241 -25.25 21.59 2.22
CA SER A 241 -26.18 20.88 1.34
C SER A 241 -25.66 19.47 1.02
N PRO A 242 -26.54 18.51 0.70
CA PRO A 242 -26.13 17.15 0.33
C PRO A 242 -25.15 17.09 -0.86
N LEU A 243 -25.24 18.04 -1.80
CA LEU A 243 -24.33 18.12 -2.94
C LEU A 243 -22.93 18.58 -2.53
N GLU A 244 -22.83 19.55 -1.62
CA GLU A 244 -21.55 19.97 -1.03
C GLU A 244 -20.92 18.82 -0.24
N ILE A 245 -21.73 18.12 0.56
CA ILE A 245 -21.27 16.97 1.36
C ILE A 245 -20.68 15.86 0.46
N GLU A 246 -21.39 15.45 -0.59
CA GLU A 246 -20.88 14.43 -1.52
C GLU A 246 -19.60 14.89 -2.23
N HIS A 247 -19.47 16.19 -2.54
CA HIS A 247 -18.25 16.73 -3.13
C HIS A 247 -17.06 16.61 -2.16
N VAL A 248 -17.24 17.05 -0.90
CA VAL A 248 -16.20 16.98 0.14
C VAL A 248 -15.82 15.54 0.44
N LEU A 249 -16.79 14.62 0.55
CA LEU A 249 -16.53 13.19 0.75
C LEU A 249 -15.70 12.59 -0.38
N ARG A 250 -15.98 12.92 -1.64
CA ARG A 250 -15.16 12.49 -2.78
C ARG A 250 -13.74 13.04 -2.70
N GLN A 251 -13.58 14.33 -2.39
CA GLN A 251 -12.26 14.92 -2.22
C GLN A 251 -11.46 14.24 -1.10
N LEU A 252 -12.11 13.91 0.03
CA LEU A 252 -11.47 13.19 1.13
C LEU A 252 -11.06 11.78 0.71
N CYS A 253 -11.84 11.09 -0.12
CA CYS A 253 -11.44 9.82 -0.73
C CYS A 253 -10.28 9.97 -1.70
N ASP A 254 -10.31 10.99 -2.54
CA ASP A 254 -9.25 11.27 -3.49
C ASP A 254 -7.94 11.59 -2.77
N TYR A 255 -8.02 12.26 -1.62
CA TYR A 255 -6.88 12.59 -0.74
C TYR A 255 -6.49 11.47 0.24
N LYS A 256 -7.11 10.29 0.15
CA LYS A 256 -6.83 9.14 1.03
C LYS A 256 -7.05 9.42 2.51
N TRP A 257 -7.95 10.35 2.85
CA TRP A 257 -8.39 10.55 4.23
C TRP A 257 -9.54 9.61 4.57
N PHE A 258 -10.51 9.45 3.66
CA PHE A 258 -11.61 8.50 3.78
C PHE A 258 -11.54 7.44 2.68
N TYR A 259 -12.22 6.31 2.86
CA TYR A 259 -12.49 5.35 1.80
C TYR A 259 -13.99 5.21 1.60
N ARG A 260 -14.40 4.75 0.41
CA ARG A 260 -15.80 4.48 0.07
C ARG A 260 -15.99 3.01 -0.24
N THR A 261 -17.04 2.40 0.32
CA THR A 261 -17.43 1.02 0.05
C THR A 261 -18.32 0.93 -1.20
N SER A 262 -18.43 -0.28 -1.75
CA SER A 262 -19.39 -0.64 -2.81
C SER A 262 -20.84 -0.31 -2.44
N GLU A 263 -21.17 -0.37 -1.16
CA GLU A 263 -22.51 -0.07 -0.63
C GLU A 263 -22.78 1.43 -0.44
N GLY A 264 -21.83 2.31 -0.79
CA GLY A 264 -21.98 3.75 -0.60
C GLY A 264 -21.80 4.22 0.86
N LYS A 265 -21.13 3.40 1.69
CA LYS A 265 -20.65 3.83 3.01
C LYS A 265 -19.26 4.45 2.90
N PHE A 266 -18.93 5.30 3.86
CA PHE A 266 -17.62 5.94 4.00
C PHE A 266 -17.02 5.57 5.34
N GLY A 267 -15.70 5.44 5.40
CA GLY A 267 -14.95 5.23 6.64
C GLY A 267 -13.57 5.89 6.57
N MET A 268 -12.82 5.84 7.66
CA MET A 268 -11.47 6.44 7.75
C MET A 268 -10.43 5.59 7.02
N ASP A 269 -9.66 6.20 6.13
CA ASP A 269 -8.52 5.56 5.48
C ASP A 269 -7.27 5.64 6.37
N ILE A 270 -6.24 4.86 6.06
CA ILE A 270 -5.00 4.68 6.85
C ILE A 270 -4.36 6.03 7.20
N ARG A 271 -4.45 7.00 6.29
CA ARG A 271 -3.86 8.34 6.50
C ARG A 271 -4.52 9.12 7.63
N CYS A 272 -5.80 8.86 7.89
CA CYS A 272 -6.59 9.57 8.88
C CYS A 272 -6.35 9.05 10.31
N ILE A 273 -5.87 7.81 10.43
CA ILE A 273 -5.58 7.10 11.69
C ILE A 273 -4.18 7.47 12.17
#